data_AF-A0A524IZ12-F1
#
_entry.id   AF-A0A524IZ12-F1
#
_cell.length_a   1.000
_cell.length_b   1.000
_cell.length_c   1.000
_cell.angle_alpha   90.00
_cell.angle_beta   90.00
_cell.angle_gamma   90.00
#
_symmetry.space_group_name_H-M   'P 1'
#
loop_
_entity.id
_entity.type
_entity.pdbx_description
1 polymer ?
#
loop_
_entity_poly.entity_id
_entity_poly.type
_entity_poly.pdbx_seq_one_letter_code
_entity_poly.pdbx_strand_id
1 'polypeptide(L)'
;MKELLDTLSTWQAGGLDNAQIGRAVVVRTFGSAPRPEGAVLLYATDGRIAGSVSGGCVEGAAAEEIERARVTGNARVIRYGISDEEAWDVGLACGGTIDVLVQPIAPGVVIEAATGSIGSGGHGSAVITPLPADSPPSAFGAHVPGEGAPPAAALVVTDAGQLTGSLGTA
;
A
#
# COMPACT_ATOMS: atom_id res chain seq x y z
N MET A 1 -8.49 -9.85 2.79
CA MET A 1 -7.06 -10.24 2.76
C MET A 1 -6.87 -11.60 2.08
N LYS A 2 -7.57 -12.67 2.51
CA LYS A 2 -7.47 -14.00 1.88
C LYS A 2 -7.62 -14.00 0.35
N GLU A 3 -8.68 -13.37 -0.17
CA GLU A 3 -8.93 -13.21 -1.61
C GLU A 3 -7.75 -12.60 -2.38
N LEU A 4 -7.02 -11.65 -1.77
CA LEU A 4 -5.85 -11.03 -2.40
C LEU A 4 -4.67 -11.98 -2.50
N LEU A 5 -4.46 -12.81 -1.48
CA LEU A 5 -3.40 -13.81 -1.46
C LEU A 5 -3.70 -14.96 -2.44
N ASP A 6 -4.97 -15.36 -2.57
CA ASP A 6 -5.39 -16.33 -3.58
C ASP A 6 -5.18 -15.78 -5.00
N THR A 7 -5.49 -14.49 -5.21
CA THR A 7 -5.24 -13.80 -6.48
C THR A 7 -3.74 -13.70 -6.77
N LEU A 8 -2.94 -13.29 -5.79
CA LEU A 8 -1.47 -13.23 -5.91
C LEU A 8 -0.88 -14.60 -6.26
N SER A 9 -1.34 -15.66 -5.59
CA SER A 9 -0.91 -17.04 -5.86
C SER A 9 -1.27 -17.47 -7.29
N THR A 10 -2.45 -17.08 -7.77
CA THR A 10 -2.89 -17.35 -9.15
C THR A 10 -2.01 -16.62 -10.16
N TRP A 11 -1.65 -15.37 -9.88
CA TRP A 11 -0.78 -14.58 -10.75
C TRP A 11 0.63 -15.17 -10.82
N GLN A 12 1.17 -15.61 -9.67
CA GLN A 12 2.47 -16.27 -9.59
C GLN A 12 2.50 -17.62 -10.29
N ALA A 13 1.46 -18.44 -10.13
CA ALA A 13 1.31 -19.69 -10.88
C ALA A 13 1.21 -19.46 -12.40
N GLY A 14 0.71 -18.30 -12.82
CA GLY A 14 0.68 -17.84 -14.21
C GLY A 14 2.00 -17.25 -14.72
N GLY A 15 3.08 -17.27 -13.93
CA GLY A 15 4.42 -16.84 -14.33
C GLY A 15 4.77 -15.39 -14.00
N LEU A 16 3.97 -14.67 -13.19
CA LEU A 16 4.41 -13.37 -12.67
C LEU A 16 5.32 -13.53 -11.45
N ASP A 17 6.51 -12.95 -11.54
CA ASP A 17 7.39 -12.82 -10.38
C ASP A 17 6.91 -11.71 -9.43
N ASN A 18 7.26 -11.80 -8.16
CA ASN A 18 6.93 -10.76 -7.18
C ASN A 18 7.50 -9.38 -7.58
N ALA A 19 8.65 -9.35 -8.25
CA ALA A 19 9.25 -8.12 -8.79
C ALA A 19 8.33 -7.41 -9.82
N GLN A 20 7.38 -8.14 -10.41
CA GLN A 20 6.40 -7.64 -11.36
C GLN A 20 5.08 -7.26 -10.72
N ILE A 21 4.98 -7.24 -9.38
CA ILE A 21 3.75 -6.91 -8.65
C ILE A 21 4.04 -5.80 -7.64
N GLY A 22 3.46 -4.62 -7.86
CA GLY A 22 3.55 -3.48 -6.97
C GLY A 22 2.36 -3.41 -6.02
N ARG A 23 2.47 -2.56 -5.00
CA ARG A 23 1.49 -2.50 -3.91
C ARG A 23 1.16 -1.05 -3.55
N ALA A 24 -0.12 -0.79 -3.36
CA ALA A 24 -0.64 0.39 -2.69
C ALA A 24 -1.39 -0.03 -1.43
N VAL A 25 -1.19 0.67 -0.30
CA VAL A 25 -1.88 0.41 0.96
C VAL A 25 -2.35 1.71 1.60
N VAL A 26 -3.61 1.75 2.05
CA VAL A 26 -4.14 2.88 2.82
C VAL A 26 -3.44 2.91 4.18
N VAL A 27 -2.71 3.98 4.47
CA VAL A 27 -1.97 4.15 5.73
C VAL A 27 -2.65 5.10 6.70
N ARG A 28 -3.49 6.02 6.20
CA ARG A 28 -4.31 6.92 7.01
C ARG A 28 -5.62 7.22 6.33
N THR A 29 -6.67 7.45 7.12
CA THR A 29 -7.96 7.94 6.63
C THR A 29 -8.41 9.19 7.38
N PHE A 30 -9.14 10.05 6.68
CA PHE A 30 -9.78 11.24 7.23
C PHE A 30 -11.24 11.30 6.76
N GLY A 31 -12.15 11.59 7.68
CA GLY A 31 -13.58 11.66 7.38
C GLY A 31 -14.14 10.32 6.89
N SER A 32 -15.11 10.40 5.97
CA SER A 32 -15.84 9.24 5.44
C SER A 32 -15.09 8.52 4.33
N ALA A 33 -13.86 8.07 4.60
CA ALA A 33 -13.07 7.31 3.64
C ALA A 33 -13.75 5.97 3.28
N PRO A 34 -13.83 5.61 1.99
CA PRO A 34 -14.57 4.43 1.53
C PRO A 34 -13.89 3.08 1.85
N ARG A 35 -12.58 3.09 2.12
CA ARG A 35 -11.82 1.91 2.56
C ARG A 35 -11.08 2.23 3.86
N PRO A 36 -10.97 1.25 4.78
CA PRO A 36 -10.23 1.45 6.03
C PRO A 36 -8.72 1.45 5.79
N GLU A 37 -7.97 1.91 6.78
CA GLU A 37 -6.52 1.68 6.88
C GLU A 37 -6.20 0.19 6.74
N GLY A 38 -5.10 -0.11 6.06
CA GLY A 38 -4.70 -1.48 5.70
C GLY A 38 -5.41 -2.04 4.47
N ALA A 39 -6.34 -1.32 3.82
CA ALA A 39 -6.86 -1.72 2.52
C ALA A 39 -5.73 -1.70 1.46
N VAL A 40 -5.66 -2.76 0.65
CA VAL A 40 -4.56 -3.00 -0.29
C VAL A 40 -5.06 -3.05 -1.72
N LEU A 41 -4.27 -2.49 -2.63
CA LEU A 41 -4.34 -2.72 -4.06
C LEU A 41 -3.00 -3.28 -4.56
N LEU A 42 -3.05 -4.28 -5.42
CA LEU A 42 -1.93 -4.86 -6.15
C LEU A 42 -2.05 -4.50 -7.62
N TYR A 43 -0.91 -4.19 -8.24
CA TYR A 43 -0.83 -3.90 -9.67
C TYR A 43 0.34 -4.65 -10.31
N ALA A 44 0.04 -5.45 -11.33
CA ALA A 44 1.02 -6.19 -12.08
C ALA A 44 1.48 -5.43 -13.34
N THR A 45 2.71 -5.68 -13.79
CA THR A 45 3.28 -5.04 -15.00
C THR A 45 2.52 -5.34 -16.28
N ASP A 46 1.68 -6.37 -16.29
CA ASP A 46 0.81 -6.70 -17.42
C ASP A 46 -0.58 -6.05 -17.36
N GLY A 47 -0.78 -5.11 -16.42
CA GLY A 47 -2.00 -4.33 -16.29
C GLY A 47 -3.05 -4.93 -15.36
N ARG A 48 -2.81 -6.13 -14.80
CA ARG A 48 -3.77 -6.73 -13.85
C ARG A 48 -3.82 -5.94 -12.54
N ILE A 49 -5.04 -5.71 -12.04
CA ILE A 49 -5.32 -5.05 -10.75
C ILE A 49 -6.07 -6.03 -9.83
N ALA A 50 -5.72 -6.05 -8.55
CA ALA A 50 -6.45 -6.77 -7.52
C ALA A 50 -6.58 -5.94 -6.25
N GLY A 51 -7.71 -6.02 -5.56
CA GLY A 51 -7.97 -5.22 -4.36
C GLY A 51 -8.39 -3.79 -4.68
N SER A 52 -8.39 -2.95 -3.65
CA SER A 52 -8.96 -1.61 -3.75
C SER A 52 -8.54 -0.76 -2.55
N VAL A 53 -8.22 0.51 -2.83
CA VAL A 53 -7.91 1.54 -1.82
C VAL A 53 -9.02 2.58 -1.67
N SER A 54 -9.95 2.67 -2.64
CA SER A 54 -11.06 3.64 -2.58
C SER A 54 -12.44 3.10 -2.97
N GLY A 55 -12.52 1.94 -3.61
CA GLY A 55 -13.77 1.39 -4.13
C GLY A 55 -14.09 1.79 -5.57
N GLY A 56 -13.16 2.43 -6.29
CA GLY A 56 -13.24 2.64 -7.74
C GLY A 56 -12.70 3.99 -8.25
N CYS A 57 -12.58 5.00 -7.39
CA CYS A 57 -12.27 6.36 -7.82
C CYS A 57 -10.79 6.59 -8.15
N VAL A 58 -9.86 5.99 -7.39
CA VAL A 58 -8.42 6.31 -7.47
C VAL A 58 -7.55 5.10 -7.77
N GLU A 59 -8.14 3.94 -8.09
CA GLU A 59 -7.43 2.70 -8.40
C GLU A 59 -6.50 2.86 -9.62
N GLY A 60 -6.94 3.58 -10.66
CA GLY A 60 -6.12 3.88 -11.84
C GLY A 60 -4.94 4.80 -11.51
N ALA A 61 -5.18 5.88 -10.76
CA ALA A 61 -4.13 6.78 -10.29
C ALA A 61 -3.12 6.05 -9.39
N ALA A 62 -3.58 5.16 -8.51
CA ALA A 62 -2.71 4.33 -7.69
C ALA A 62 -1.86 3.36 -8.54
N ALA A 63 -2.42 2.79 -9.61
CA ALA A 63 -1.66 1.96 -10.54
C ALA A 63 -0.58 2.76 -11.30
N GLU A 64 -0.88 3.98 -11.74
CA GLU A 64 0.10 4.89 -12.34
C GLU A 64 1.22 5.25 -11.37
N GLU A 65 0.90 5.51 -10.10
CA GLU A 65 1.90 5.78 -9.07
C GLU A 65 2.76 4.55 -8.77
N ILE A 66 2.21 3.33 -8.87
CA ILE A 66 3.00 2.09 -8.78
C ILE A 66 4.01 2.01 -9.93
N GLU A 67 3.60 2.35 -11.16
CA GLU A 67 4.53 2.38 -12.30
C GLU A 67 5.60 3.46 -12.14
N ARG A 68 5.25 4.64 -11.65
CA ARG A 68 6.24 5.68 -11.31
C ARG A 68 7.22 5.16 -10.26
N ALA A 69 6.72 4.54 -9.20
CA ALA A 69 7.55 3.94 -8.15
C ALA A 69 8.51 2.87 -8.71
N ARG A 70 8.08 2.06 -9.69
CA ARG A 70 8.96 1.09 -10.37
C ARG A 70 10.10 1.78 -11.10
N VAL A 71 9.82 2.87 -11.80
CA VAL A 71 10.82 3.63 -12.57
C VAL A 71 11.82 4.31 -11.63
N THR A 72 11.35 4.94 -10.55
CA THR A 72 12.21 5.67 -9.61
C THR A 72 12.92 4.76 -8.61
N GLY A 73 12.35 3.58 -8.34
CA GLY A 73 12.76 2.71 -7.24
C GLY A 73 12.30 3.20 -5.86
N ASN A 74 11.50 4.27 -5.79
CA ASN A 74 11.09 4.91 -4.54
C ASN A 74 9.66 4.54 -4.16
N ALA A 75 9.44 4.28 -2.87
CA ALA A 75 8.12 4.33 -2.26
C ALA A 75 7.71 5.77 -1.93
N ARG A 76 6.42 6.06 -2.05
CA ARG A 76 5.84 7.40 -1.85
C ARG A 76 4.53 7.27 -1.07
N VAL A 77 4.13 8.31 -0.35
CA VAL A 77 2.79 8.40 0.24
C VAL A 77 2.00 9.47 -0.50
N ILE A 78 0.90 9.05 -1.14
CA ILE A 78 0.05 9.91 -1.95
C ILE A 78 -1.25 10.19 -1.19
N ARG A 79 -1.61 11.46 -1.05
CA ARG A 79 -2.87 11.89 -0.44
C ARG A 79 -3.94 12.03 -1.53
N TYR A 80 -4.99 11.22 -1.44
CA TYR A 80 -6.17 11.32 -2.31
C TYR A 80 -7.36 11.83 -1.51
N GLY A 81 -8.05 12.86 -1.98
CA GLY A 81 -9.17 13.47 -1.29
C GLY A 81 -9.97 14.40 -2.19
N ILE A 82 -11.06 14.95 -1.69
CA ILE A 82 -11.75 16.03 -2.40
C ILE A 82 -10.81 17.24 -2.40
N SER A 83 -10.35 17.63 -3.59
CA SER A 83 -9.83 18.96 -3.83
C SER A 83 -10.98 19.95 -3.62
N ASP A 84 -10.78 20.97 -2.79
CA ASP A 84 -11.65 22.14 -2.82
C ASP A 84 -11.84 22.57 -4.28
N GLU A 85 -13.06 23.02 -4.62
CA GLU A 85 -13.68 23.14 -5.96
C GLU A 85 -12.90 23.87 -7.08
N GLU A 86 -11.63 24.23 -6.89
CA GLU A 86 -10.79 24.95 -7.86
C GLU A 86 -9.61 24.14 -8.46
N ALA A 87 -9.35 22.90 -8.03
CA ALA A 87 -8.28 22.07 -8.61
C ALA A 87 -8.80 20.76 -9.20
N TRP A 88 -8.54 20.56 -10.50
CA TRP A 88 -8.78 19.34 -11.25
C TRP A 88 -7.83 18.21 -10.81
N ASP A 89 -8.06 17.59 -9.65
CA ASP A 89 -7.40 16.33 -9.29
C ASP A 89 -8.42 15.28 -8.82
N VAL A 90 -8.13 14.02 -9.13
CA VAL A 90 -9.03 12.87 -8.96
C VAL A 90 -9.38 12.68 -7.47
N GLY A 91 -10.59 13.10 -7.08
CA GLY A 91 -11.05 13.07 -5.69
C GLY A 91 -11.94 11.87 -5.31
N LEU A 92 -12.10 11.65 -4.00
CA LEU A 92 -13.01 10.63 -3.47
C LEU A 92 -14.45 11.14 -3.44
N ALA A 93 -15.38 10.45 -4.10
CA ALA A 93 -16.79 10.84 -4.16
C ALA A 93 -17.51 10.87 -2.79
N CYS A 94 -16.90 10.28 -1.75
CA CYS A 94 -17.51 10.08 -0.43
C CYS A 94 -17.25 11.23 0.56
N GLY A 95 -16.47 12.26 0.18
CA GLY A 95 -16.07 13.33 1.11
C GLY A 95 -14.92 12.97 2.06
N GLY A 96 -14.33 11.79 1.91
CA GLY A 96 -13.17 11.36 2.68
C GLY A 96 -11.85 11.75 2.03
N THR A 97 -10.75 11.55 2.77
CA THR A 97 -9.38 11.62 2.26
C THR A 97 -8.60 10.43 2.77
N ILE A 98 -7.71 9.88 1.96
CA ILE A 98 -6.85 8.76 2.29
C ILE A 98 -5.40 9.09 1.96
N ASP A 99 -4.49 8.65 2.81
CA ASP A 99 -3.07 8.58 2.46
C ASP A 99 -2.73 7.15 2.09
N VAL A 100 -2.07 6.98 0.95
CA VAL A 100 -1.77 5.67 0.37
C VAL A 100 -0.27 5.56 0.20
N LEU A 101 0.35 4.61 0.92
CA LEU A 101 1.73 4.21 0.66
C LEU A 101 1.75 3.37 -0.61
N VAL A 102 2.49 3.85 -1.61
CA VAL A 102 2.74 3.21 -2.89
C VAL A 102 4.17 2.67 -2.90
N GLN A 103 4.31 1.40 -3.30
CA GLN A 103 5.59 0.69 -3.36
C GLN A 103 5.76 0.02 -4.74
N PRO A 104 6.98 0.03 -5.30
CA PRO A 104 7.25 -0.56 -6.62
C PRO A 104 7.02 -2.07 -6.65
N ILE A 105 7.28 -2.73 -5.51
CA ILE A 105 7.21 -4.17 -5.34
C ILE A 105 6.47 -4.45 -4.03
N ALA A 106 5.56 -5.42 -4.03
CA ALA A 106 4.94 -5.94 -2.82
C ALA A 106 6.02 -6.60 -1.93
N PRO A 107 6.25 -6.13 -0.69
CA PRO A 107 7.32 -6.68 0.13
C PRO A 107 7.07 -8.16 0.46
N GLY A 108 8.03 -9.04 0.17
CA GLY A 108 7.91 -10.49 0.42
C GLY A 108 7.55 -10.79 1.88
N VAL A 109 8.19 -10.09 2.81
CA VAL A 109 7.92 -10.17 4.25
C VAL A 109 6.47 -9.85 4.63
N VAL A 110 5.81 -8.94 3.92
CA VAL A 110 4.37 -8.63 4.13
C VAL A 110 3.51 -9.78 3.63
N ILE A 111 3.85 -10.36 2.48
CA ILE A 111 3.14 -11.50 1.90
C ILE A 111 3.27 -12.73 2.80
N GLU A 112 4.47 -13.01 3.29
CA GLU A 112 4.76 -14.10 4.23
C GLU A 112 3.96 -13.94 5.52
N ALA A 113 4.01 -12.76 6.15
CA ALA A 113 3.24 -12.46 7.35
C ALA A 113 1.73 -12.63 7.13
N ALA A 114 1.20 -12.12 6.02
CA ALA A 114 -0.22 -12.24 5.69
C ALA A 114 -0.63 -13.70 5.40
N THR A 115 0.23 -14.48 4.77
CA THR A 115 -0.01 -15.91 4.49
C THR A 115 0.02 -16.73 5.78
N GLY A 116 0.99 -16.48 6.65
CA GLY A 116 1.13 -17.17 7.95
C GLY A 116 -0.03 -16.90 8.92
N SER A 117 -0.81 -15.83 8.70
CA SER A 117 -2.01 -15.54 9.49
C SER A 117 -3.27 -16.26 9.00
N ILE A 118 -3.23 -17.02 7.91
CA ILE A 118 -4.40 -17.72 7.35
C ILE A 118 -4.31 -19.23 7.61
N GLY A 119 -5.40 -19.82 8.10
CA GLY A 119 -5.55 -21.27 8.31
C GLY A 119 -5.75 -21.66 9.78
N SER A 120 -6.00 -22.94 10.05
CA SER A 120 -6.35 -23.47 11.38
C SER A 120 -5.19 -23.46 12.40
N GLY A 121 -4.02 -22.95 12.03
CA GLY A 121 -2.87 -22.71 12.91
C GLY A 121 -2.19 -21.38 12.64
N GLY A 122 -2.93 -20.40 12.10
CA GLY A 122 -2.39 -19.09 11.78
C GLY A 122 -1.92 -18.34 13.03
N HIS A 123 -0.83 -17.61 12.90
CA HIS A 123 -0.29 -16.77 13.97
C HIS A 123 -0.62 -15.31 13.72
N GLY A 124 -0.90 -14.57 14.79
CA GLY A 124 -1.03 -13.13 14.74
C GLY A 124 0.32 -12.52 14.36
N SER A 125 0.33 -11.60 13.40
CA SER A 125 1.52 -10.84 13.04
C SER A 125 1.18 -9.36 12.89
N ALA A 126 2.12 -8.51 13.30
CA ALA A 126 2.10 -7.08 13.03
C ALA A 126 3.28 -6.75 12.12
N VAL A 127 3.01 -6.03 11.03
CA VAL A 127 4.05 -5.56 10.10
C VAL A 127 4.14 -4.05 10.17
N ILE A 128 5.29 -3.55 10.60
CA ILE A 128 5.60 -2.13 10.69
C ILE A 128 6.42 -1.76 9.46
N THR A 129 5.87 -0.87 8.63
CA THR A 129 6.55 -0.32 7.45
C THR A 129 6.87 1.15 7.70
N PRO A 130 8.15 1.54 7.81
CA PRO A 130 8.53 2.95 7.89
C PRO A 130 8.06 3.70 6.64
N LEU A 131 7.44 4.86 6.84
CA LEU A 131 7.03 5.73 5.74
C LEU A 131 8.21 6.63 5.31
N PRO A 132 8.29 7.03 4.03
CA PRO A 132 9.22 8.05 3.56
C PRO A 132 9.16 9.33 4.40
N ALA A 133 10.30 9.99 4.62
CA ALA A 133 10.37 11.19 5.48
C ALA A 133 9.56 12.39 4.95
N ASP A 134 9.31 12.42 3.63
CA ASP A 134 8.50 13.41 2.93
C ASP A 134 7.00 13.06 2.92
N SER A 135 6.58 12.02 3.65
CA SER A 135 5.16 11.65 3.76
C SER A 135 4.32 12.80 4.31
N PRO A 136 3.02 12.89 3.96
CA PRO A 136 2.14 13.94 4.46
C PRO A 136 2.14 13.98 6.00
N PRO A 137 1.97 15.16 6.63
CA PRO A 137 1.76 15.23 8.06
C PRO A 137 0.48 14.49 8.47
N SER A 138 0.38 14.14 9.75
CA SER A 138 -0.84 13.53 10.31
C SER A 138 -2.04 14.47 10.30
N ALA A 139 -1.82 15.78 10.15
CA ALA A 139 -2.88 16.75 9.97
C ALA A 139 -3.56 16.62 8.60
N PHE A 140 -4.88 16.85 8.60
CA PHE A 140 -5.66 16.98 7.37
C PHE A 140 -5.24 18.22 6.58
N GLY A 141 -5.32 18.15 5.25
CA GLY A 141 -5.02 19.26 4.35
C GLY A 141 -4.34 18.82 3.06
N ALA A 142 -4.16 19.76 2.14
CA ALA A 142 -3.44 19.50 0.90
C ALA A 142 -1.99 19.08 1.17
N HIS A 143 -1.48 18.18 0.33
CA HIS A 143 -0.08 17.76 0.37
C HIS A 143 0.38 17.45 -1.05
N VAL A 144 1.49 18.07 -1.45
CA VAL A 144 2.17 17.76 -2.71
C VAL A 144 3.16 16.65 -2.41
N PRO A 145 3.02 15.45 -2.99
CA PRO A 145 3.94 14.34 -2.73
C PRO A 145 5.36 14.68 -3.22
N GLY A 146 6.36 14.44 -2.38
CA GLY A 146 7.77 14.53 -2.77
C GLY A 146 8.24 13.36 -3.63
N GLU A 147 9.56 13.22 -3.80
CA GLU A 147 10.20 12.16 -4.58
C GLU A 147 10.15 10.79 -3.89
N GLY A 148 9.78 10.74 -2.61
CA GLY A 148 9.81 9.54 -1.79
C GLY A 148 11.21 9.10 -1.43
N ALA A 149 11.35 7.81 -1.11
CA ALA A 149 12.61 7.19 -0.78
C ALA A 149 12.58 5.69 -1.14
N PRO A 150 13.74 5.01 -1.28
CA PRO A 150 13.76 3.57 -1.42
C PRO A 150 12.94 2.87 -0.32
N PRO A 151 12.17 1.81 -0.63
CA PRO A 151 11.35 1.13 0.36
C PRO A 151 12.18 0.67 1.57
N ALA A 152 11.79 1.14 2.76
CA ALA A 152 12.43 0.73 4.00
C ALA A 152 12.14 -0.75 4.30
N ALA A 153 13.07 -1.42 5.00
CA ALA A 153 12.83 -2.75 5.53
C ALA A 153 11.67 -2.71 6.55
N ALA A 154 10.77 -3.68 6.46
CA ALA A 154 9.70 -3.82 7.44
C ALA A 154 10.20 -4.56 8.69
N LEU A 155 9.62 -4.22 9.85
CA LEU A 155 9.74 -5.00 11.07
C LEU A 155 8.48 -5.86 11.22
N VAL A 156 8.65 -7.15 11.45
CA VAL A 156 7.57 -8.09 11.76
C VAL A 156 7.65 -8.49 13.22
N VAL A 157 6.50 -8.44 13.89
CA VAL A 157 6.31 -8.94 15.25
C VAL A 157 5.26 -10.04 15.21
N THR A 158 5.57 -11.22 15.73
CA THR A 158 4.59 -12.30 15.87
C THR A 158 3.93 -12.28 17.24
N ASP A 159 2.78 -12.95 17.38
CA ASP A 159 2.08 -13.15 18.66
C ASP A 159 2.92 -13.91 19.70
N ALA A 160 3.89 -14.71 19.27
CA ALA A 160 4.90 -15.34 20.12
C ALA A 160 5.99 -14.35 20.62
N GLY A 161 5.90 -13.08 20.25
CA GLY A 161 6.88 -12.04 20.61
C GLY A 161 8.17 -12.08 19.79
N GLN A 162 8.21 -12.83 18.69
CA GLN A 162 9.38 -12.88 17.82
C GLN A 162 9.45 -11.65 16.92
N LEU A 163 10.63 -11.03 16.85
CA LEU A 163 10.92 -9.84 16.05
C LEU A 163 11.84 -10.20 14.88
N THR A 164 11.46 -9.78 13.67
CA THR A 164 12.25 -10.01 12.45
C THR A 164 12.31 -8.72 11.63
N GLY A 165 13.52 -8.27 11.24
CA GLY A 165 13.73 -7.00 10.55
C GLY A 165 14.22 -5.88 11.48
N SER A 166 14.20 -4.63 11.00
CA SER A 166 14.65 -3.45 11.74
C SER A 166 13.94 -2.20 11.21
N LEU A 167 13.77 -1.17 12.05
CA LEU A 167 13.25 0.15 11.66
C LEU A 167 14.37 1.13 11.27
N GLY A 168 15.60 0.62 11.11
CA GLY A 168 16.81 1.41 10.92
C GLY A 168 17.68 1.42 12.18
N THR A 169 18.90 1.92 12.04
CA THR A 169 19.77 2.26 13.17
C THR A 169 19.43 3.69 13.59
N ALA A 170 19.04 3.88 14.85
CA ALA A 170 18.89 5.21 15.44
C ALA A 170 20.20 6.01 15.37
#